data_AF-A0A3D4W4F2-F1
#
_entry.id   AF-A0A3D4W4F2-F1
#
_cell.length_a   1.000
_cell.length_b   1.000
_cell.length_c   1.000
_cell.angle_alpha   90.00
_cell.angle_beta   90.00
_cell.angle_gamma   90.00
#
_symmetry.space_group_name_H-M   'P 1'
#
loop_
_entity.id
_entity.type
_entity.pdbx_description
1 polymer ?
#
loop_
_entity_poly.entity_id
_entity_poly.type
_entity_poly.pdbx_seq_one_letter_code
_entity_poly.pdbx_strand_id
1 'polypeptide(L)'
;MHKIEVHPILEIKESEKITFTFEGKQITGEKGFTIAAALHQAGYPVHSHSLKNRERSLECGIGKCGACEMLVDGQIRRICITL
;
A
#
# COMPACT_ATOMS: atom_id res chain seq x y z
N MET A 1 0.11 7.95 4.38
CA MET A 1 1.58 7.84 4.20
C MET A 1 1.94 8.73 3.04
N HIS A 2 2.91 9.63 3.23
CA HIS A 2 3.37 10.52 2.16
C HIS A 2 4.74 10.06 1.66
N LYS A 3 4.97 10.27 0.36
CA LYS A 3 6.27 10.03 -0.25
C LYS A 3 7.26 11.09 0.23
N ILE A 4 8.49 10.67 0.50
CA ILE A 4 9.61 11.59 0.73
C ILE A 4 10.26 11.85 -0.62
N GLU A 5 10.28 13.11 -1.05
CA GLU A 5 10.89 13.52 -2.34
C GLU A 5 12.33 14.02 -2.17
N VAL A 6 12.67 14.51 -0.97
CA VAL A 6 14.02 15.00 -0.63
C VAL A 6 14.41 14.49 0.75
N HIS A 7 15.61 13.92 0.89
CA HIS A 7 16.18 13.52 2.18
C HIS A 7 17.54 14.22 2.40
N PRO A 8 17.83 14.74 3.59
CA PRO A 8 19.05 15.54 3.85
C PRO A 8 20.38 14.76 3.78
N ILE A 9 20.36 13.46 3.51
CA ILE A 9 21.53 12.57 3.62
C ILE A 9 21.50 11.51 2.51
N LEU A 10 20.32 10.93 2.23
CA LEU A 10 20.16 9.87 1.25
C LEU A 10 19.67 10.43 -0.09
N GLU A 11 20.26 9.96 -1.18
CA GLU A 11 19.73 10.21 -2.52
C GLU A 11 18.47 9.37 -2.75
N ILE A 12 17.38 10.03 -3.16
CA ILE A 12 16.12 9.37 -3.48
C ILE A 12 16.09 9.10 -4.97
N LYS A 13 16.25 7.83 -5.34
CA LYS A 13 16.17 7.41 -6.75
C LYS A 13 14.72 7.45 -7.22
N GLU A 14 14.51 7.94 -8.44
CA GLU A 14 13.24 7.77 -9.12
C GLU A 14 13.00 6.29 -9.41
N SER A 15 11.75 5.86 -9.24
CA SER A 15 11.31 4.52 -9.56
C SER A 15 10.30 4.55 -10.69
N GLU A 16 10.25 3.46 -11.46
CA GLU A 16 9.30 3.29 -12.54
C GLU A 16 7.86 3.32 -12.00
N LYS A 17 7.01 4.16 -12.60
CA LYS A 17 5.58 4.19 -12.27
C LYS A 17 4.88 2.98 -12.84
N ILE A 18 4.06 2.33 -12.02
CA ILE A 18 3.22 1.19 -12.42
C ILE A 18 1.77 1.51 -12.10
N THR A 19 0.84 1.01 -12.91
CA THR A 19 -0.60 1.23 -12.71
C THR A 19 -1.30 -0.09 -12.43
N PHE A 20 -2.23 -0.08 -11.47
CA PHE A 20 -3.11 -1.21 -11.17
C PHE A 20 -4.52 -0.71 -10.85
N THR A 21 -5.48 -1.63 -10.77
CA THR A 21 -6.88 -1.31 -10.49
C THR A 21 -7.24 -1.62 -9.04
N PHE A 22 -7.89 -0.68 -8.35
CA PHE A 22 -8.46 -0.86 -7.02
C PHE A 22 -9.90 -0.37 -7.02
N GLU A 23 -10.87 -1.26 -6.75
CA GLU A 23 -12.31 -0.94 -6.76
C GLU A 23 -12.79 -0.19 -8.02
N GLY A 24 -12.28 -0.62 -9.18
CA GLY A 24 -12.60 0.00 -10.48
C GLY A 24 -11.86 1.31 -10.77
N LYS A 25 -11.02 1.80 -9.86
CA LYS A 25 -10.19 3.00 -10.04
C LYS A 25 -8.77 2.63 -10.42
N GLN A 26 -8.17 3.39 -11.33
CA GLN A 26 -6.74 3.27 -11.62
C GLN A 26 -5.92 3.95 -10.52
N ILE A 27 -4.98 3.19 -9.95
CA ILE A 27 -4.03 3.65 -8.94
C ILE A 27 -2.64 3.60 -9.55
N THR A 28 -1.89 4.69 -9.40
CA THR A 28 -0.47 4.73 -9.75
C THR A 28 0.35 4.40 -8.52
N GLY A 29 1.21 3.40 -8.65
CA GLY A 29 2.23 3.05 -7.69
C GLY A 29 3.63 3.15 -8.29
N GLU A 30 4.60 2.70 -7.52
CA GLU A 30 6.02 2.78 -7.83
C GLU A 30 6.65 1.40 -7.70
N LYS A 31 7.43 1.01 -8.71
CA LYS A 31 8.06 -0.32 -8.74
C LYS A 31 9.04 -0.46 -7.58
N GLY A 32 8.94 -1.58 -6.87
CA GLY A 32 9.71 -1.82 -5.64
C GLY A 32 9.06 -1.29 -4.36
N PHE A 33 7.95 -0.56 -4.47
CA PHE A 33 7.11 -0.19 -3.33
C PHE A 33 5.91 -1.12 -3.18
N THR A 34 5.33 -1.10 -1.99
CA THR A 34 4.19 -1.96 -1.65
C THR A 34 2.88 -1.41 -2.22
N ILE A 35 1.90 -2.29 -2.44
CA ILE A 35 0.53 -1.88 -2.81
C ILE A 35 -0.05 -0.94 -1.75
N ALA A 36 0.22 -1.20 -0.46
CA ALA A 36 -0.17 -0.32 0.63
C ALA A 36 0.36 1.11 0.44
N ALA A 37 1.64 1.28 0.09
CA ALA A 37 2.20 2.61 -0.13
C ALA A 37 1.45 3.37 -1.24
N ALA A 38 1.14 2.70 -2.35
CA ALA A 38 0.40 3.30 -3.45
C ALA A 38 -1.04 3.69 -3.04
N LEU A 39 -1.77 2.81 -2.33
CA LEU A 39 -3.11 3.10 -1.85
C LEU A 39 -3.13 4.28 -0.87
N HIS A 40 -2.18 4.32 0.07
CA HIS A 40 -2.06 5.44 0.99
C HIS A 40 -1.76 6.77 0.29
N GLN A 41 -0.90 6.78 -0.74
CA GLN A 41 -0.60 7.98 -1.52
C GLN A 41 -1.79 8.42 -2.39
N ALA A 42 -2.61 7.47 -2.84
CA ALA A 42 -3.83 7.72 -3.60
C ALA A 42 -5.05 8.11 -2.74
N GLY A 43 -4.89 8.24 -1.41
CA GLY A 43 -5.96 8.65 -0.50
C GLY A 43 -6.84 7.52 0.04
N TYR A 44 -6.39 6.26 -0.08
CA TYR A 44 -7.08 5.07 0.43
C TYR A 44 -6.29 4.43 1.59
N PRO A 45 -6.30 5.03 2.80
CA PRO A 45 -5.55 4.50 3.94
C PRO A 45 -6.26 3.33 4.64
N VAL A 46 -7.54 3.11 4.41
CA VAL A 46 -8.33 2.05 5.05
C VAL A 46 -8.35 0.82 4.15
N HIS A 47 -7.88 -0.31 4.66
CA HIS A 47 -7.71 -1.56 3.89
C HIS A 47 -8.73 -2.63 4.25
N SER A 48 -9.28 -2.57 5.46
CA SER A 48 -10.34 -3.48 5.90
C SER A 48 -11.15 -2.86 7.05
N HIS A 49 -12.23 -3.55 7.43
CA HIS A 49 -13.02 -3.21 8.62
C HIS A 49 -13.09 -4.44 9.54
N SER A 50 -13.00 -4.22 10.85
CA SER A 50 -13.21 -5.28 11.83
C SER A 50 -14.68 -5.71 11.90
N LEU A 51 -14.97 -6.81 12.60
CA LEU A 51 -16.35 -7.26 12.87
C LEU A 51 -17.24 -6.22 13.56
N LYS A 52 -16.64 -5.20 14.21
CA LYS A 52 -17.34 -4.06 14.83
C LYS A 52 -17.28 -2.80 13.97
N ASN A 53 -17.02 -2.93 12.67
CA ASN A 53 -16.88 -1.85 11.69
C ASN A 53 -15.80 -0.79 12.01
N ARG A 54 -14.81 -1.11 12.86
CA ARG A 54 -13.64 -0.25 13.04
C ARG A 54 -12.72 -0.36 11.83
N GLU A 55 -12.32 0.77 11.29
CA GLU A 55 -11.33 0.89 10.22
C GLU A 55 -10.01 0.20 10.61
N ARG A 56 -9.38 -0.44 9.64
CA ARG A 56 -8.08 -1.09 9.77
C ARG A 56 -7.18 -0.59 8.65
N SER A 57 -5.96 -0.26 9.02
CA SER A 57 -4.94 0.25 8.11
C SER A 57 -3.65 -0.57 8.21
N LEU A 58 -2.61 -0.08 7.55
CA LEU A 58 -1.25 -0.56 7.68
C LEU A 58 -0.73 -0.26 9.09
N GLU A 59 -0.47 -1.31 9.86
CA GLU A 59 0.12 -1.19 11.21
C GLU A 59 1.56 -1.69 11.23
N CYS A 60 1.78 -2.99 10.98
CA CYS A 60 3.09 -3.60 11.24
C CYS A 60 4.15 -3.35 10.16
N GLY A 61 3.77 -3.06 8.91
CA GLY A 61 4.72 -2.92 7.79
C GLY A 61 5.52 -4.18 7.39
N ILE A 62 5.33 -5.30 8.08
CA ILE A 62 6.16 -6.53 7.94
C ILE A 62 5.35 -7.79 7.63
N GLY A 63 4.06 -7.66 7.29
CA GLY A 63 3.21 -8.79 6.92
C GLY A 63 2.78 -9.71 8.07
N LYS A 64 2.87 -9.26 9.34
CA LYS A 64 2.54 -10.09 10.53
C LYS A 64 1.11 -9.91 11.05
N CYS A 65 0.58 -8.68 11.07
CA CYS A 65 -0.65 -8.35 11.82
C CYS A 65 -1.98 -8.66 11.11
N GLY A 66 -1.98 -8.90 9.79
CA GLY A 66 -3.19 -9.16 9.00
C GLY A 66 -4.12 -7.96 8.74
N ALA A 67 -3.88 -6.79 9.33
CA ALA A 67 -4.72 -5.60 9.10
C ALA A 67 -4.66 -5.07 7.64
N CYS A 68 -3.56 -5.41 6.93
CA CYS A 68 -3.27 -5.05 5.54
C CYS A 68 -3.64 -6.19 4.54
N GLU A 69 -4.53 -7.11 4.91
CA GLU A 69 -4.87 -8.27 4.07
C GLU A 69 -5.96 -7.92 3.05
N MET A 70 -5.70 -8.22 1.76
CA MET A 70 -6.60 -7.91 0.65
C MET A 70 -6.53 -8.99 -0.43
N LEU A 71 -7.51 -9.01 -1.33
CA LEU A 71 -7.47 -9.81 -2.55
C LEU A 71 -6.66 -9.08 -3.62
N VAL A 72 -5.56 -9.70 -4.04
CA VAL A 72 -4.71 -9.23 -5.14
C VAL A 72 -4.73 -10.33 -6.20
N ASP A 73 -5.33 -10.03 -7.35
CA ASP A 73 -5.52 -10.98 -8.45
C ASP A 73 -6.16 -12.30 -8.02
N GLY A 74 -7.19 -12.19 -7.16
CA GLY A 74 -7.93 -13.34 -6.63
C GLY A 74 -7.23 -14.10 -5.49
N GLN A 75 -6.03 -13.69 -5.07
CA GLN A 75 -5.29 -14.32 -3.99
C GLN A 75 -5.23 -13.41 -2.76
N ILE A 76 -5.39 -14.01 -1.57
CA ILE A 76 -5.21 -13.29 -0.31
C ILE A 76 -3.73 -12.95 -0.16
N ARG A 77 -3.43 -11.65 -0.11
CA ARG A 77 -2.08 -11.14 0.10
C ARG A 77 -2.06 -10.06 1.18
N ARG A 78 -0.92 -9.95 1.86
CA ARG A 78 -0.61 -8.81 2.71
C ARG A 78 -0.02 -7.72 1.83
N ILE A 79 -0.79 -6.67 1.55
CA ILE A 79 -0.38 -5.60 0.63
C ILE A 79 0.75 -4.73 1.18
N CYS A 80 1.16 -4.96 2.42
CA CYS A 80 2.21 -4.23 3.11
C CYS A 80 3.61 -4.81 2.97
N ILE A 81 3.77 -5.88 2.19
CA ILE A 81 5.06 -6.44 1.80
C ILE A 81 5.09 -6.62 0.28
N THR A 82 6.27 -6.52 -0.31
CA THR A 82 6.51 -6.88 -1.71
C THR A 82 6.96 -8.33 -1.79
N LEU A 83 6.66 -9.00 -2.90
CA LEU A 83 7.26 -10.29 -3.27
C LEU A 83 8.39 -10.06 -4.27
#